data_AF-A0A0P0XHX8-F1
#
_entry.id   AF-A0A0P0XHX8-F1
#
_cell.length_a   1.000
_cell.length_b   1.000
_cell.length_c   1.000
_cell.angle_alpha   90.00
_cell.angle_beta   90.00
_cell.angle_gamma   90.00
#
_symmetry.space_group_name_H-M   'P 1'
#
loop_
_entity.id
_entity.type
_entity.pdbx_description
1 polymer ?
#
loop_
_entity_poly.entity_id
_entity_poly.type
_entity_poly.pdbx_seq_one_letter_code
_entity_poly.pdbx_strand_id
1 'polypeptide(L)'
;KEDIFPPCCITVILNIGHVLALRRLSRMWRTMAERHKAQKRTIDDAKLLFLQRHPTAAAATATAIALSAPDAATPPPAAVALECEIRAWRGALETWLSAQRAYARALAAWARRCLGIGGAGAGGTAAAALPLAFAVCMEWGHAVDAASEARVMDGLDFFVAGVGSVCSGVATGMEGMAGRVLCAGMAAVTGAMAEFADASADGYDALVSAVAAGAPGRRKEEPTCGPQVS
;
A
#
# COMPACT_ATOMS: atom_id res chain seq x y z
N LYS A 1 -16.97 -37.59 -21.10
CA LYS A 1 -17.75 -36.38 -21.46
C LYS A 1 -17.10 -35.20 -20.74
N GLU A 2 -15.84 -34.91 -21.06
CA GLU A 2 -14.99 -33.98 -20.29
C GLU A 2 -14.21 -33.01 -21.20
N ASP A 3 -14.70 -32.74 -22.42
CA ASP A 3 -14.06 -31.80 -23.35
C ASP A 3 -14.97 -30.59 -23.66
N ILE A 4 -15.58 -29.99 -22.63
CA ILE A 4 -16.66 -28.99 -22.83
C ILE A 4 -16.25 -27.52 -22.72
N PHE A 5 -14.98 -27.21 -22.47
CA PHE A 5 -14.52 -25.84 -22.66
C PHE A 5 -13.27 -25.79 -23.51
N PRO A 6 -13.31 -25.13 -24.69
CA PRO A 6 -12.08 -24.86 -25.40
C PRO A 6 -11.17 -24.06 -24.46
N PRO A 7 -9.86 -24.34 -24.42
CA PRO A 7 -8.91 -23.69 -23.50
C PRO A 7 -8.94 -22.15 -23.59
N CYS A 8 -9.43 -21.60 -24.69
CA CYS A 8 -9.70 -20.18 -24.88
C CYS A 8 -10.70 -19.61 -23.85
N CYS A 9 -11.79 -20.31 -23.51
CA CYS A 9 -12.83 -19.78 -22.61
C CYS A 9 -12.34 -19.64 -21.17
N ILE A 10 -11.61 -20.65 -20.66
CA ILE A 10 -11.02 -20.60 -19.31
C ILE A 10 -10.03 -19.44 -19.23
N THR A 11 -9.22 -19.24 -20.28
CA THR A 11 -8.26 -18.13 -20.35
C THR A 11 -8.96 -16.76 -20.36
N VAL A 12 -10.06 -16.60 -21.10
CA VAL A 12 -10.83 -15.35 -21.15
C VAL A 12 -11.47 -15.05 -19.78
N ILE A 13 -12.06 -16.05 -19.13
CA ILE A 13 -12.68 -15.89 -17.79
C ILE A 13 -11.62 -15.47 -16.77
N LEU A 14 -10.45 -16.11 -16.78
CA LEU A 14 -9.34 -15.76 -15.90
C LEU A 14 -8.81 -14.36 -16.20
N ASN A 15 -8.67 -13.97 -17.47
CA ASN A 15 -8.20 -12.65 -17.85
C ASN A 15 -9.15 -11.54 -17.36
N ILE A 16 -10.46 -11.71 -17.57
CA ILE A 16 -11.48 -10.76 -17.07
C ILE A 16 -11.48 -10.72 -15.54
N GLY A 17 -11.44 -11.88 -14.88
CA GLY A 17 -11.42 -11.98 -13.42
C GLY A 17 -10.20 -11.29 -12.79
N HIS A 18 -9.01 -11.47 -13.37
CA HIS A 18 -7.76 -10.92 -12.86
C HIS A 18 -7.67 -9.40 -13.05
N VAL A 19 -8.04 -8.90 -14.25
CA VAL A 19 -8.08 -7.45 -14.51
C VAL A 19 -9.11 -6.78 -13.58
N LEU A 20 -10.26 -7.41 -13.33
CA LEU A 20 -11.24 -6.90 -12.38
C LEU A 20 -10.71 -6.89 -10.95
N ALA A 21 -9.96 -7.92 -10.53
CA ALA A 21 -9.34 -7.97 -9.20
C ALA A 21 -8.31 -6.84 -9.02
N LEU A 22 -7.42 -6.63 -9.98
CA LEU A 22 -6.43 -5.54 -9.94
C LEU A 22 -7.10 -4.16 -9.91
N ARG A 23 -8.14 -3.94 -10.73
CA ARG A 23 -8.91 -2.68 -10.73
C ARG A 23 -9.66 -2.46 -9.42
N ARG A 24 -10.16 -3.52 -8.77
CA ARG A 24 -10.78 -3.43 -7.44
C ARG A 24 -9.74 -3.05 -6.39
N LEU A 25 -8.56 -3.65 -6.47
CA LEU A 25 -7.47 -3.38 -5.55
C LEU A 25 -6.96 -1.93 -5.68
N SER A 26 -6.71 -1.46 -6.91
CA SER A 26 -6.38 -0.06 -7.21
C SER A 26 -7.40 0.92 -6.60
N ARG A 27 -8.71 0.71 -6.86
CA ARG A 27 -9.76 1.59 -6.31
C ARG A 27 -9.81 1.58 -4.79
N MET A 28 -9.61 0.42 -4.16
CA MET A 28 -9.57 0.29 -2.71
C MET A 28 -8.37 1.07 -2.15
N TRP A 29 -7.19 0.94 -2.75
CA TRP A 29 -6.00 1.66 -2.34
C TRP A 29 -6.14 3.18 -2.49
N ARG A 30 -6.72 3.66 -3.59
CA ARG A 30 -7.05 5.09 -3.72
C ARG A 30 -8.01 5.55 -2.64
N THR A 31 -9.03 4.76 -2.33
CA THR A 31 -9.98 5.09 -1.25
C THR A 31 -9.25 5.18 0.10
N MET A 32 -8.33 4.26 0.37
CA MET A 32 -7.49 4.27 1.57
C MET A 32 -6.60 5.53 1.62
N ALA A 33 -5.96 5.89 0.51
CA ALA A 33 -5.15 7.10 0.39
C ALA A 33 -5.99 8.35 0.67
N GLU A 34 -7.18 8.46 0.07
CA GLU A 34 -8.08 9.60 0.30
C GLU A 34 -8.53 9.70 1.77
N ARG A 35 -8.81 8.56 2.42
CA ARG A 35 -9.14 8.55 3.85
C ARG A 35 -7.97 9.02 4.71
N HIS A 36 -6.76 8.57 4.42
CA HIS A 36 -5.57 9.00 5.16
C HIS A 36 -5.18 10.45 4.90
N LYS A 37 -5.34 10.95 3.67
CA LYS A 37 -5.19 12.38 3.35
C LYS A 37 -6.20 13.25 4.10
N ALA A 38 -7.45 12.77 4.21
CA ALA A 38 -8.47 13.45 5.00
C ALA A 38 -8.11 13.44 6.50
N GLN A 39 -7.70 12.29 7.04
CA GLN A 39 -7.22 12.17 8.43
C GLN A 39 -6.05 13.11 8.71
N LYS A 40 -5.04 13.13 7.82
CA LYS A 40 -3.88 14.01 7.94
C LYS A 40 -4.29 15.48 8.00
N ARG A 41 -5.18 15.92 7.10
CA ARG A 41 -5.71 17.30 7.10
C ARG A 41 -6.39 17.64 8.42
N THR A 42 -7.27 16.76 8.93
CA THR A 42 -7.93 16.97 10.23
C THR A 42 -6.93 17.05 11.38
N ILE A 43 -5.86 16.24 11.35
CA ILE A 43 -4.80 16.31 12.37
C ILE A 43 -4.00 17.60 12.24
N ASP A 44 -3.67 18.03 11.02
CA ASP A 44 -2.96 19.29 10.77
C ASP A 44 -3.80 20.49 11.22
N ASP A 45 -5.12 20.48 11.00
CA ASP A 45 -6.04 21.47 11.54
C ASP A 45 -6.05 21.47 13.07
N ALA A 46 -6.05 20.30 13.70
CA ALA A 46 -5.96 20.17 15.16
C ALA A 46 -4.65 20.73 15.72
N LYS A 47 -3.52 20.59 15.00
CA LYS A 47 -2.25 21.22 15.40
C LYS A 47 -2.37 22.73 15.47
N LEU A 48 -3.06 23.36 14.51
CA LEU A 48 -3.26 24.81 14.50
C LEU A 48 -4.02 25.27 15.75
N LEU A 49 -5.00 24.48 16.22
CA LEU A 49 -5.71 24.77 17.48
C LEU A 49 -4.77 24.72 18.70
N PHE A 50 -3.84 23.75 18.75
CA PHE A 50 -2.82 23.71 19.80
C PHE A 50 -1.84 24.89 19.73
N LEU A 51 -1.52 25.39 18.53
CA LEU A 51 -0.71 26.59 18.35
C LEU A 51 -1.45 27.84 18.85
N GLN A 52 -2.71 28.00 18.47
CA GLN A 52 -3.55 29.13 18.86
C GLN A 52 -3.77 29.22 20.38
N ARG A 53 -3.96 28.07 21.04
CA ARG A 53 -4.23 28.02 22.50
C ARG A 53 -2.98 28.26 23.36
N HIS A 54 -1.78 27.99 22.82
CA HIS A 54 -0.51 28.09 23.57
C HIS A 54 0.60 28.79 22.76
N PRO A 55 0.46 30.08 22.41
CA PRO A 55 1.42 30.76 21.53
C PRO A 55 2.82 30.88 22.15
N THR A 56 2.91 31.08 23.47
CA THR A 56 4.15 31.44 24.18
C THR A 56 5.07 30.27 24.55
N ALA A 57 4.62 29.02 24.38
CA ALA A 57 5.42 27.84 24.76
C ALA A 57 6.48 27.45 23.71
N ALA A 58 6.41 27.93 22.46
CA ALA A 58 7.32 27.48 21.41
C ALA A 58 8.79 27.90 21.65
N ALA A 59 9.04 29.11 22.16
CA ALA A 59 10.40 29.63 22.35
C ALA A 59 11.09 29.09 23.62
N ALA A 60 10.34 28.83 24.70
CA ALA A 60 10.92 28.30 25.94
C ALA A 60 11.33 26.82 25.83
N THR A 61 10.81 26.08 24.84
CA THR A 61 10.84 24.60 24.82
C THR A 61 12.10 24.00 24.21
N ALA A 62 12.76 24.65 23.24
CA ALA A 62 14.07 24.18 22.79
C ALA A 62 15.06 24.08 23.97
N THR A 63 14.88 24.93 24.98
CA THR A 63 15.68 24.94 26.21
C THR A 63 15.20 23.91 27.23
N ALA A 64 13.89 23.66 27.38
CA ALA A 64 13.38 22.76 28.41
C ALA A 64 13.52 21.26 28.07
N ILE A 65 13.39 20.86 26.79
CA ILE A 65 13.55 19.45 26.38
C ILE A 65 14.94 18.91 26.72
N ALA A 66 15.96 19.78 26.77
CA ALA A 66 17.32 19.39 27.13
C ALA A 66 17.57 19.22 28.65
N LEU A 67 16.67 19.70 29.52
CA LEU A 67 16.97 19.84 30.95
C LEU A 67 16.12 18.99 31.90
N SER A 68 14.99 18.44 31.46
CA SER A 68 14.13 17.66 32.35
C SER A 68 14.49 16.18 32.30
N ALA A 69 15.13 15.68 33.36
CA ALA A 69 15.18 14.25 33.63
C ALA A 69 13.75 13.69 33.69
N PRO A 70 13.43 12.59 32.99
CA PRO A 70 12.12 11.99 33.04
C PRO A 70 11.94 11.36 34.42
N ASP A 71 11.33 12.10 35.34
CA ASP A 71 10.67 11.45 36.46
C ASP A 71 9.59 10.57 35.81
N ALA A 72 9.76 9.26 35.89
CA ALA A 72 8.99 8.26 35.16
C ALA A 72 7.57 8.18 35.74
N ALA A 73 6.81 9.25 35.58
CA ALA A 73 5.39 9.24 35.87
C ALA A 73 4.73 8.20 34.97
N THR A 74 3.90 7.35 35.57
CA THR A 74 3.11 6.37 34.82
C THR A 74 2.33 7.10 33.73
N PRO A 75 2.40 6.63 32.46
CA PRO A 75 1.66 7.27 31.37
C PRO A 75 0.15 7.28 31.68
N PRO A 76 -0.56 8.35 31.31
CA PRO A 76 -1.99 8.43 31.54
C PRO A 76 -2.72 7.30 30.79
N PRO A 77 -3.87 6.79 31.30
CA PRO A 77 -4.61 5.69 30.67
C PRO A 77 -4.93 5.93 29.19
N ALA A 78 -5.18 7.18 28.80
CA ALA A 78 -5.44 7.55 27.40
C ALA A 78 -4.23 7.33 26.49
N ALA A 79 -3.00 7.54 26.99
CA ALA A 79 -1.79 7.28 26.22
C ALA A 79 -1.59 5.77 26.01
N VAL A 80 -1.80 4.97 27.06
CA VAL A 80 -1.75 3.50 26.97
C VAL A 80 -2.79 2.97 25.99
N ALA A 81 -4.03 3.49 26.05
CA ALA A 81 -5.08 3.13 25.11
C ALA A 81 -4.71 3.48 23.67
N LEU A 82 -4.18 4.70 23.43
CA LEU A 82 -3.73 5.14 22.12
C LEU A 82 -2.63 4.23 21.57
N GLU A 83 -1.63 3.88 22.37
CA GLU A 83 -0.58 2.96 21.94
C GLU A 83 -1.14 1.57 21.58
N CYS A 84 -2.06 1.03 22.39
CA CYS A 84 -2.71 -0.24 22.11
C CYS A 84 -3.48 -0.22 20.79
N GLU A 85 -4.23 0.85 20.52
CA GLU A 85 -4.94 1.02 19.26
C GLU A 85 -3.97 1.07 18.08
N ILE A 86 -2.90 1.86 18.16
CA ILE A 86 -1.93 1.99 17.06
C ILE A 86 -1.24 0.65 16.79
N ARG A 87 -0.87 -0.10 17.84
CA ARG A 87 -0.32 -1.47 17.68
C ARG A 87 -1.32 -2.41 17.02
N ALA A 88 -2.60 -2.32 17.38
CA ALA A 88 -3.66 -3.12 16.76
C ALA A 88 -3.82 -2.75 15.27
N TRP A 89 -3.82 -1.46 14.93
CA TRP A 89 -3.84 -0.99 13.54
C TRP A 89 -2.64 -1.48 12.74
N ARG A 90 -1.43 -1.38 13.31
CA ARG A 90 -0.19 -1.88 12.71
C ARG A 90 -0.27 -3.38 12.42
N GLY A 91 -0.68 -4.19 13.40
CA GLY A 91 -0.83 -5.63 13.21
C GLY A 91 -1.91 -6.01 12.19
N ALA A 92 -3.02 -5.26 12.15
CA ALA A 92 -4.07 -5.47 11.14
C ALA A 92 -3.58 -5.13 9.72
N LEU A 93 -2.84 -4.03 9.56
CA LEU A 93 -2.25 -3.64 8.28
C LEU A 93 -1.23 -4.67 7.79
N GLU A 94 -0.33 -5.12 8.67
CA GLU A 94 0.67 -6.13 8.37
C GLU A 94 0.02 -7.46 7.95
N THR A 95 -1.00 -7.91 8.67
CA THR A 95 -1.76 -9.12 8.34
C THR A 95 -2.40 -9.00 6.96
N TRP A 96 -3.01 -7.85 6.67
CA TRP A 96 -3.67 -7.61 5.41
C TRP A 96 -2.69 -7.55 4.22
N LEU A 97 -1.54 -6.89 4.39
CA LEU A 97 -0.45 -6.88 3.40
C LEU A 97 0.12 -8.29 3.16
N SER A 98 0.33 -9.04 4.23
CA SER A 98 0.81 -10.41 4.16
C SER A 98 -0.16 -11.31 3.39
N ALA A 99 -1.47 -11.17 3.64
CA ALA A 99 -2.51 -11.90 2.90
C ALA A 99 -2.53 -11.51 1.41
N GLN A 100 -2.41 -10.21 1.09
CA GLN A 100 -2.33 -9.72 -0.29
C GLN A 100 -1.13 -10.32 -1.03
N ARG A 101 0.05 -10.31 -0.42
CA ARG A 101 1.27 -10.90 -1.00
C ARG A 101 1.16 -12.40 -1.16
N ALA A 102 0.65 -13.12 -0.16
CA ALA A 102 0.43 -14.56 -0.25
C ALA A 102 -0.48 -14.92 -1.43
N TYR A 103 -1.55 -14.16 -1.62
CA TYR A 103 -2.47 -14.35 -2.75
C TYR A 103 -1.80 -14.08 -4.11
N ALA A 104 -1.09 -12.96 -4.25
CA ALA A 104 -0.38 -12.62 -5.48
C ALA A 104 0.72 -13.66 -5.83
N ARG A 105 1.51 -14.09 -4.83
CA ARG A 105 2.53 -15.14 -5.00
C ARG A 105 1.92 -16.48 -5.38
N ALA A 106 0.79 -16.86 -4.77
CA ALA A 106 0.08 -18.09 -5.13
C ALA A 106 -0.36 -18.07 -6.60
N LEU A 107 -0.88 -16.93 -7.08
CA LEU A 107 -1.27 -16.75 -8.48
C LEU A 107 -0.06 -16.76 -9.42
N ALA A 108 1.03 -16.09 -9.06
CA ALA A 108 2.26 -16.12 -9.85
C ALA A 108 2.86 -17.53 -9.94
N ALA A 109 2.85 -18.28 -8.83
CA ALA A 109 3.30 -19.67 -8.80
C ALA A 109 2.40 -20.59 -9.63
N TRP A 110 1.08 -20.41 -9.55
CA TRP A 110 0.13 -21.12 -10.39
C TRP A 110 0.37 -20.85 -11.88
N ALA A 111 0.52 -19.57 -12.28
CA ALA A 111 0.79 -19.19 -13.66
C ALA A 111 2.09 -19.82 -14.19
N ARG A 112 3.18 -19.79 -13.41
CA ARG A 112 4.46 -20.43 -13.79
C ARG A 112 4.32 -21.93 -14.01
N ARG A 113 3.58 -22.63 -13.14
CA ARG A 113 3.31 -24.07 -13.28
C ARG A 113 2.55 -24.38 -14.56
N CYS A 114 1.53 -23.59 -14.88
CA CYS A 114 0.75 -23.78 -16.11
C CYS A 114 1.58 -23.53 -17.39
N LEU A 115 2.67 -22.78 -17.31
CA LEU A 115 3.58 -22.51 -18.45
C LEU A 115 4.76 -23.49 -18.52
N GLY A 116 4.92 -24.37 -17.53
CA GLY A 116 6.12 -25.20 -17.40
C GLY A 116 7.39 -24.41 -17.06
N ILE A 117 7.30 -23.11 -16.76
CA ILE A 117 8.42 -22.27 -16.34
C ILE A 117 8.79 -22.69 -14.90
N GLY A 118 9.70 -23.64 -14.78
CA GLY A 118 10.11 -24.24 -13.50
C GLY A 118 10.43 -25.73 -13.59
N GLY A 119 10.08 -26.41 -14.69
CA GLY A 119 10.60 -27.73 -15.01
C GLY A 119 12.02 -27.61 -15.56
N ALA A 120 12.94 -28.49 -15.13
CA ALA A 120 14.36 -28.49 -15.52
C ALA A 120 14.63 -28.77 -17.03
N GLY A 121 13.62 -28.72 -17.89
CA GLY A 121 13.76 -29.05 -19.31
C GLY A 121 12.68 -28.41 -20.18
N ALA A 122 12.92 -27.19 -20.65
CA ALA A 122 12.36 -26.57 -21.86
C ALA A 122 12.90 -25.12 -21.88
N GLY A 123 13.84 -24.69 -22.73
CA GLY A 123 14.08 -25.13 -24.11
C GLY A 123 13.18 -24.36 -25.07
N GLY A 124 13.51 -23.09 -25.35
CA GLY A 124 13.19 -22.44 -26.62
C GLY A 124 11.84 -21.71 -26.75
N THR A 125 11.92 -20.48 -27.25
CA THR A 125 10.93 -19.74 -28.08
C THR A 125 9.56 -19.33 -27.53
N ALA A 126 9.17 -19.65 -26.29
CA ALA A 126 7.83 -19.32 -25.76
C ALA A 126 7.54 -17.82 -25.51
N ALA A 127 8.53 -16.91 -25.61
CA ALA A 127 8.31 -15.49 -25.30
C ALA A 127 7.24 -14.83 -26.20
N ALA A 128 7.06 -15.29 -27.44
CA ALA A 128 6.13 -14.66 -28.38
C ALA A 128 4.65 -15.01 -28.16
N ALA A 129 4.30 -15.98 -27.31
CA ALA A 129 2.91 -16.41 -27.13
C ALA A 129 2.51 -16.61 -25.66
N LEU A 130 3.22 -15.96 -24.72
CA LEU A 130 2.83 -16.03 -23.32
C LEU A 130 1.45 -15.41 -23.13
N PRO A 131 0.45 -16.14 -22.61
CA PRO A 131 -0.86 -15.56 -22.33
C PRO A 131 -0.69 -14.36 -21.40
N LEU A 132 -1.11 -13.18 -21.87
CA LEU A 132 -0.89 -11.92 -21.17
C LEU A 132 -1.37 -11.94 -19.72
N ALA A 133 -2.47 -12.63 -19.44
CA ALA A 133 -2.99 -12.81 -18.09
C ALA A 133 -1.97 -13.47 -17.15
N PHE A 134 -1.15 -14.38 -17.64
CA PHE A 134 -0.16 -15.11 -16.85
C PHE A 134 1.07 -14.25 -16.60
N ALA A 135 1.51 -13.49 -17.61
CA ALA A 135 2.54 -12.47 -17.46
C ALA A 135 2.15 -11.49 -16.36
N VAL A 136 0.91 -11.00 -16.39
CA VAL A 136 0.38 -10.04 -15.42
C VAL A 136 0.30 -10.64 -14.01
N CYS A 137 -0.06 -11.90 -13.85
CA CYS A 137 0.00 -12.56 -12.53
C CYS A 137 1.42 -12.60 -11.97
N MET A 138 2.43 -12.86 -12.82
CA MET A 138 3.82 -12.89 -12.41
C MET A 138 4.36 -11.50 -12.08
N GLU A 139 4.08 -10.52 -12.93
CA GLU A 139 4.43 -9.12 -12.72
C GLU A 139 3.74 -8.55 -11.48
N TRP A 140 2.48 -8.91 -11.24
CA TRP A 140 1.79 -8.53 -10.01
C TRP A 140 2.47 -9.11 -8.77
N GLY A 141 2.78 -10.41 -8.79
CA GLY A 141 3.52 -11.06 -7.72
C GLY A 141 4.85 -10.36 -7.42
N HIS A 142 5.60 -10.00 -8.47
CA HIS A 142 6.84 -9.25 -8.34
C HIS A 142 6.61 -7.82 -7.80
N ALA A 143 5.60 -7.11 -8.31
CA ALA A 143 5.29 -5.75 -7.90
C ALA A 143 4.91 -5.64 -6.41
N VAL A 144 4.12 -6.59 -5.89
CA VAL A 144 3.77 -6.58 -4.45
C VAL A 144 4.94 -6.97 -3.55
N ASP A 145 5.91 -7.72 -4.07
CA ASP A 145 7.14 -8.09 -3.36
C ASP A 145 8.15 -6.93 -3.38
N ALA A 146 8.18 -6.14 -4.45
CA ALA A 146 9.01 -4.95 -4.57
C ALA A 146 8.46 -3.75 -3.77
N ALA A 147 7.14 -3.69 -3.56
CA ALA A 147 6.53 -2.64 -2.76
C ALA A 147 6.94 -2.76 -1.28
N SER A 148 7.51 -1.69 -0.73
CA SER A 148 7.94 -1.60 0.66
C SER A 148 7.00 -0.72 1.48
N GLU A 149 6.51 -1.28 2.59
CA GLU A 149 5.75 -0.63 3.64
C GLU A 149 6.64 -0.17 4.81
N ALA A 150 7.96 -0.36 4.73
CA ALA A 150 8.89 -0.18 5.85
C ALA A 150 8.73 1.21 6.50
N ARG A 151 8.64 2.28 5.70
CA ARG A 151 8.43 3.64 6.22
C ARG A 151 7.17 3.77 7.08
N VAL A 152 6.09 3.08 6.70
CA VAL A 152 4.83 3.11 7.45
C VAL A 152 4.97 2.33 8.75
N MET A 153 5.52 1.12 8.69
CA MET A 153 5.67 0.24 9.85
C MET A 153 6.66 0.82 10.87
N ASP A 154 7.83 1.26 10.41
CA ASP A 154 8.82 1.93 11.24
C ASP A 154 8.21 3.20 11.85
N GLY A 155 7.50 4.00 11.05
CA GLY A 155 6.82 5.21 11.53
C GLY A 155 5.80 4.94 12.64
N LEU A 156 5.02 3.86 12.53
CA LEU A 156 4.08 3.42 13.56
C LEU A 156 4.82 2.98 14.83
N ASP A 157 5.88 2.17 14.68
CA ASP A 157 6.66 1.65 15.80
C ASP A 157 7.39 2.78 16.56
N PHE A 158 8.01 3.72 15.83
CA PHE A 158 8.61 4.93 16.41
C PHE A 158 7.57 5.82 17.09
N PHE A 159 6.38 5.96 16.49
CA PHE A 159 5.33 6.77 17.09
C PHE A 159 4.83 6.17 18.40
N VAL A 160 4.56 4.86 18.42
CA VAL A 160 4.16 4.12 19.62
C VAL A 160 5.21 4.24 20.73
N ALA A 161 6.50 4.10 20.40
CA ALA A 161 7.58 4.29 21.37
C ALA A 161 7.63 5.73 21.93
N GLY A 162 7.29 6.73 21.11
CA GLY A 162 7.25 8.13 21.50
C GLY A 162 6.06 8.52 22.38
N VAL A 163 4.89 7.90 22.18
CA VAL A 163 3.65 8.25 22.90
C VAL A 163 3.85 8.16 24.42
N GLY A 164 4.32 7.02 24.93
CA GLY A 164 4.54 6.82 26.36
C GLY A 164 5.54 7.82 26.94
N SER A 165 6.65 8.09 26.24
CA SER A 165 7.67 9.04 26.69
C SER A 165 7.13 10.47 26.79
N VAL A 166 6.39 10.92 25.77
CA VAL A 166 5.85 12.28 25.70
C VAL A 166 4.71 12.48 26.68
N CYS A 167 3.88 11.46 26.88
CA CYS A 167 2.74 11.52 27.78
C CYS A 167 3.10 11.34 29.25
N SER A 168 4.22 10.68 29.57
CA SER A 168 4.74 10.57 30.94
C SER A 168 5.32 11.90 31.43
N GLY A 169 5.98 12.67 30.55
CA GLY A 169 6.50 14.01 30.86
C GLY A 169 5.44 15.10 31.03
N VAL A 170 4.14 14.79 30.88
CA VAL A 170 3.06 15.79 30.96
C VAL A 170 2.97 16.44 32.33
N ALA A 171 3.46 15.77 33.38
CA ALA A 171 3.59 16.33 34.72
C ALA A 171 4.52 17.58 34.78
N THR A 172 5.44 17.78 33.83
CA THR A 172 6.43 18.88 33.88
C THR A 172 6.00 20.14 33.12
N GLY A 173 4.70 20.42 33.00
CA GLY A 173 4.20 21.61 32.29
C GLY A 173 4.25 21.51 30.77
N MET A 174 4.47 20.30 30.23
CA MET A 174 4.48 19.99 28.80
C MET A 174 3.10 19.62 28.24
N GLU A 175 2.00 19.83 28.97
CA GLU A 175 0.62 19.50 28.56
C GLU A 175 0.28 19.98 27.13
N GLY A 176 0.65 21.21 26.78
CA GLY A 176 0.44 21.75 25.43
C GLY A 176 1.38 21.19 24.36
N MET A 177 2.51 20.61 24.75
CA MET A 177 3.51 20.06 23.83
C MET A 177 3.19 18.61 23.47
N ALA A 178 2.69 17.81 24.43
CA ALA A 178 2.31 16.44 24.17
C ALA A 178 1.28 16.35 23.04
N GLY A 179 0.22 17.17 23.09
CA GLY A 179 -0.76 17.26 22.00
C GLY A 179 -0.13 17.59 20.64
N ARG A 180 0.82 18.54 20.59
CA ARG A 180 1.52 18.90 19.35
C ARG A 180 2.38 17.76 18.80
N VAL A 181 3.15 17.10 19.66
CA VAL A 181 4.02 15.99 19.26
C VAL A 181 3.19 14.80 18.82
N LEU A 182 2.10 14.49 19.53
CA LEU A 182 1.18 13.42 19.16
C LEU A 182 0.50 13.71 17.81
N CYS A 183 -0.01 14.92 17.61
CA CYS A 183 -0.57 15.32 16.32
C CYS A 183 0.50 15.31 15.22
N ALA A 184 1.75 15.72 15.51
CA ALA A 184 2.85 15.68 14.55
C ALA A 184 3.16 14.25 14.11
N GLY A 185 3.31 13.33 15.07
CA GLY A 185 3.53 11.92 14.81
C GLY A 185 2.38 11.29 14.03
N MET A 186 1.13 11.49 14.46
CA MET A 186 -0.02 10.95 13.74
C MET A 186 -0.14 11.50 12.30
N ALA A 187 0.12 12.79 12.08
CA ALA A 187 0.10 13.36 10.72
C ALA A 187 1.22 12.80 9.84
N ALA A 188 2.40 12.54 10.40
CA ALA A 188 3.51 11.93 9.68
C ALA A 188 3.17 10.49 9.29
N VAL A 189 2.66 9.69 10.23
CA VAL A 189 2.25 8.30 10.00
C VAL A 189 1.10 8.21 8.98
N THR A 190 0.06 9.03 9.13
CA THR A 190 -1.06 9.09 8.16
C THR A 190 -0.62 9.59 6.79
N GLY A 191 0.34 10.52 6.73
CA GLY A 191 0.99 10.92 5.49
C GLY A 191 1.72 9.76 4.81
N ALA A 192 2.54 9.02 5.56
CA ALA A 192 3.25 7.85 5.05
C ALA A 192 2.28 6.76 4.56
N MET A 193 1.17 6.52 5.27
CA MET A 193 0.11 5.60 4.83
C MET A 193 -0.55 6.05 3.53
N ALA A 194 -0.82 7.35 3.37
CA ALA A 194 -1.38 7.90 2.14
C ALA A 194 -0.41 7.74 0.95
N GLU A 195 0.86 8.07 1.14
CA GLU A 195 1.90 7.90 0.12
C GLU A 195 2.06 6.44 -0.31
N PHE A 196 2.11 5.52 0.67
CA PHE A 196 2.19 4.09 0.40
C PHE A 196 0.95 3.58 -0.35
N ALA A 197 -0.24 4.08 -0.01
CA ALA A 197 -1.48 3.71 -0.66
C ALA A 197 -1.57 4.25 -2.10
N ASP A 198 -1.16 5.50 -2.35
CA ASP A 198 -1.08 6.07 -3.70
C ASP A 198 -0.07 5.29 -4.55
N ALA A 199 1.15 5.05 -4.04
CA ALA A 199 2.17 4.27 -4.74
C ALA A 199 1.70 2.83 -5.07
N SER A 200 0.97 2.21 -4.15
CA SER A 200 0.36 0.90 -4.37
C SER A 200 -0.70 0.95 -5.47
N ALA A 201 -1.57 1.96 -5.47
CA ALA A 201 -2.58 2.15 -6.51
C ALA A 201 -1.95 2.36 -7.89
N ASP A 202 -0.92 3.21 -7.98
CA ASP A 202 -0.18 3.47 -9.22
C ASP A 202 0.48 2.20 -9.76
N GLY A 203 1.04 1.37 -8.88
CA GLY A 203 1.57 0.05 -9.25
C GLY A 203 0.51 -0.86 -9.88
N TYR A 204 -0.71 -0.89 -9.34
CA TYR A 204 -1.81 -1.66 -9.93
C TYR A 204 -2.31 -1.10 -11.26
N ASP A 205 -2.37 0.22 -11.39
CA ASP A 205 -2.81 0.87 -12.63
C ASP A 205 -1.79 0.68 -13.75
N ALA A 206 -0.49 0.70 -13.43
CA ALA A 206 0.57 0.35 -14.37
C ALA A 206 0.42 -1.09 -14.90
N LEU A 207 0.15 -2.06 -14.00
CA LEU A 207 -0.11 -3.45 -14.40
C LEU A 207 -1.35 -3.59 -15.28
N VAL A 208 -2.45 -2.93 -14.93
CA VAL A 208 -3.69 -2.94 -15.73
C VAL A 208 -3.45 -2.34 -17.12
N SER A 209 -2.67 -1.26 -17.20
CA SER A 209 -2.32 -0.59 -18.45
C SER A 209 -1.43 -1.46 -19.34
N ALA A 210 -0.48 -2.20 -18.74
CA ALA A 210 0.33 -3.18 -19.46
C ALA A 210 -0.53 -4.31 -20.06
N VAL A 211 -1.59 -4.76 -19.36
CA VAL A 211 -2.56 -5.74 -19.91
C VAL A 211 -3.33 -5.14 -21.08
N ALA A 212 -3.78 -3.89 -20.95
CA ALA A 212 -4.55 -3.24 -22.00
C ALA A 212 -3.71 -3.00 -23.28
N ALA A 213 -2.44 -2.62 -23.12
CA ALA A 213 -1.53 -2.39 -24.23
C ALA A 213 -1.04 -3.68 -24.90
N GLY A 214 -0.84 -4.75 -24.12
CA GLY A 214 -0.42 -6.06 -24.62
C GLY A 214 -1.54 -6.89 -25.25
N ALA A 215 -2.82 -6.54 -25.02
CA ALA A 215 -3.92 -7.17 -25.72
C ALA A 215 -3.73 -6.87 -27.22
N PRO A 216 -3.73 -7.87 -28.12
CA PRO A 216 -3.61 -7.65 -29.55
C PRO A 216 -4.83 -6.83 -29.99
N GLY A 217 -4.67 -5.51 -29.94
CA GLY A 217 -5.60 -4.58 -30.55
C GLY A 217 -5.68 -5.02 -31.99
N ARG A 218 -6.86 -5.55 -32.35
CA ARG A 218 -7.38 -5.68 -33.70
C ARG A 218 -6.37 -5.10 -34.68
N ARG A 219 -5.44 -5.91 -35.20
CA ARG A 219 -4.80 -5.53 -36.46
C ARG A 219 -6.01 -5.34 -37.36
N LYS A 220 -6.30 -4.09 -37.71
CA LYS A 220 -7.04 -3.81 -38.92
C LYS A 220 -6.24 -4.59 -39.95
N GLU A 221 -6.81 -5.71 -40.37
CA GLU A 221 -6.45 -6.29 -41.65
C GLU A 221 -6.73 -5.16 -42.63
N GLU A 222 -5.67 -4.39 -42.91
CA GLU A 222 -5.65 -3.46 -44.01
C GLU A 222 -6.05 -4.33 -45.21
N PRO A 223 -7.18 -4.05 -45.87
CA PRO A 223 -7.65 -4.87 -46.97
C PRO A 223 -6.56 -4.82 -48.05
N THR A 224 -5.83 -5.91 -48.18
CA THR A 224 -4.80 -6.07 -49.20
C THR A 224 -5.43 -5.80 -50.55
N CYS A 225 -4.87 -4.78 -51.19
CA CYS A 225 -5.24 -4.22 -52.46
C CYS A 225 -5.51 -5.28 -53.55
N GLY A 226 -6.68 -5.19 -54.15
CA GLY A 226 -6.83 -5.29 -55.60
C GLY A 226 -6.86 -6.69 -56.23
N PRO A 227 -7.89 -7.02 -57.02
CA PRO A 227 -7.90 -8.24 -57.82
C PRO A 227 -6.83 -8.15 -58.91
N GLN A 228 -5.93 -9.12 -58.93
CA GLN A 228 -5.02 -9.38 -60.04
C GLN A 228 -5.86 -9.87 -61.23
N VAL A 229 -6.20 -8.96 -62.14
CA VAL A 229 -6.73 -9.25 -63.46
C VAL A 229 -5.56 -9.29 -64.42
N SER A 230 -5.19 -10.49 -64.89
CA SER A 230 -4.59 -10.77 -66.21
C SER A 230 -4.62 -12.27 -66.46
#